data_AF-A0A372IN16-F1
#
_entry.id   AF-A0A372IN16-F1
#
_cell.length_a   1.000
_cell.length_b   1.000
_cell.length_c   1.000
_cell.angle_alpha   90.00
_cell.angle_beta   90.00
_cell.angle_gamma   90.00
#
_symmetry.space_group_name_H-M   'P 1'
#
loop_
_entity.id
_entity.type
_entity.pdbx_description
1 polymer ?
#
loop_
_entity_poly.entity_id
_entity_poly.type
_entity_poly.pdbx_seq_one_letter_code
_entity_poly.pdbx_strand_id
1 'polypeptide(L)'
;MTRLTRRIVFPAALFAFTAFTACSRSGGNSSATAAPAPQPKVSTTSVIDQDRQDLDQIPPPAKSRYMGIHTLQSWNNPFLIVSRSNVTLRVIYPEPGGSDITPDNLLRPAGARKRELTLRLSDLPEALSALPENMWPYGRVIAIEEDPAASRADRPQVRRNVEAAMQMLNDLGVVAYEWPGSGPLR
;
A
#
# COMPACT_ATOMS: atom_id res chain seq x y z
N MET A 1 -17.49 -50.01 10.03
CA MET A 1 -16.33 -49.86 9.12
C MET A 1 -15.77 -48.43 9.32
N THR A 2 -15.19 -48.14 10.49
CA THR A 2 -13.75 -48.10 10.85
C THR A 2 -13.06 -46.79 10.46
N ARG A 3 -12.95 -45.87 11.44
CA ARG A 3 -12.11 -44.65 11.39
C ARG A 3 -10.67 -45.03 11.73
N LEU A 4 -9.69 -44.59 10.94
CA LEU A 4 -8.26 -44.85 11.19
C LEU A 4 -7.60 -43.62 11.82
N THR A 5 -7.38 -43.72 13.13
CA THR A 5 -6.61 -42.77 13.95
C THR A 5 -5.15 -43.23 13.94
N ARG A 6 -4.17 -42.36 13.66
CA ARG A 6 -2.75 -42.69 13.89
C ARG A 6 -2.11 -41.62 14.78
N ARG A 7 -1.97 -41.98 16.06
CA ARG A 7 -1.10 -41.35 17.05
C ARG A 7 0.33 -41.83 16.78
N ILE A 8 1.32 -40.95 16.88
CA ILE A 8 2.73 -41.33 17.01
C ILE A 8 3.28 -40.61 18.25
N VAL A 9 3.97 -41.40 19.07
CA VAL A 9 4.45 -41.12 20.42
C VAL A 9 5.95 -40.81 20.41
N PHE A 10 6.34 -39.99 21.38
CA PHE A 10 7.66 -39.52 21.87
C PHE A 10 8.85 -40.51 21.87
N PRO A 11 10.09 -39.99 21.97
CA PRO A 11 10.79 -39.90 23.29
C PRO A 11 11.44 -38.52 23.51
N ALA A 12 11.30 -37.86 24.66
CA ALA A 12 11.97 -38.11 25.95
C ALA A 12 13.51 -37.95 25.88
N ALA A 13 14.00 -36.76 26.24
CA ALA A 13 15.36 -36.56 26.72
C ALA A 13 15.33 -35.62 27.93
N LEU A 14 15.66 -36.22 29.07
CA LEU A 14 15.76 -35.68 30.41
C LEU A 14 17.12 -35.00 30.55
N PHE A 15 17.19 -33.76 31.03
CA PHE A 15 18.37 -33.28 31.77
C PHE A 15 17.90 -32.42 32.95
N ALA A 16 18.35 -32.84 34.13
CA ALA A 16 18.02 -32.32 35.43
C ALA A 16 19.23 -31.58 36.04
N PHE A 17 18.96 -30.89 37.16
CA PHE A 17 19.88 -30.21 38.10
C PHE A 17 20.36 -28.81 37.67
N THR A 18 20.35 -27.77 38.51
CA THR A 18 20.47 -27.67 39.97
C THR A 18 19.72 -26.44 40.53
N ALA A 19 19.23 -26.58 41.76
CA ALA A 19 18.66 -25.52 42.59
C ALA A 19 19.73 -24.55 43.15
N PHE A 20 19.38 -23.27 43.26
CA PHE A 20 19.91 -22.40 44.31
C PHE A 20 18.74 -21.71 45.02
N THR A 21 18.54 -22.11 46.26
CA THR A 21 17.69 -21.45 47.24
C THR A 21 18.47 -20.25 47.80
N ALA A 22 17.92 -19.04 47.71
CA ALA A 22 18.33 -17.92 48.54
C ALA A 22 17.10 -17.10 48.92
N CYS A 23 16.58 -17.36 50.11
CA CYS A 23 15.62 -16.50 50.78
C CYS A 23 16.40 -15.51 51.65
N SER A 24 16.17 -14.20 51.47
CA SER A 24 16.28 -13.27 52.59
C SER A 24 15.51 -11.96 52.35
N ARG A 25 14.57 -11.76 53.26
CA ARG A 25 14.25 -10.52 54.00
C ARG A 25 13.36 -9.45 53.34
N SER A 26 12.17 -9.32 53.97
CA SER A 26 11.24 -8.21 53.87
C SER A 26 11.89 -6.87 54.16
N GLY A 27 11.69 -5.92 53.25
CA GLY A 27 11.88 -4.49 53.42
C GLY A 27 10.82 -3.79 52.57
N GLY A 28 9.80 -3.24 53.22
CA GLY A 28 8.71 -2.57 52.55
C GLY A 28 9.21 -1.38 51.74
N ASN A 29 8.61 -1.19 50.56
CA ASN A 29 8.46 0.11 49.93
C ASN A 29 7.21 0.03 49.05
N SER A 30 6.20 0.82 49.44
CA SER A 30 5.01 1.10 48.65
C SER A 30 5.43 1.55 47.26
N SER A 31 5.31 0.65 46.28
CA SER A 31 5.51 0.99 44.88
C SER A 31 4.18 1.50 44.37
N ALA A 32 4.13 2.80 44.10
CA ALA A 32 3.06 3.46 43.38
C ALA A 32 2.67 2.64 42.15
N THR A 33 1.37 2.51 41.91
CA THR A 33 0.83 1.99 40.66
C THR A 33 1.36 2.86 39.52
N ALA A 34 2.45 2.42 38.88
CA ALA A 34 2.94 3.01 37.66
C ALA A 34 1.88 2.74 36.58
N ALA A 35 1.28 3.82 36.07
CA ALA A 35 0.51 3.75 34.84
C ALA A 35 1.40 3.11 33.76
N PRO A 36 0.87 2.23 32.89
CA PRO A 36 1.67 1.64 31.83
C PRO A 36 2.15 2.77 30.92
N ALA A 37 3.47 2.88 30.77
CA ALA A 37 4.09 3.81 29.83
C ALA A 37 3.57 3.50 28.41
N PRO A 38 3.27 4.52 27.60
CA PRO A 38 2.86 4.30 26.21
C PRO A 38 3.99 3.58 25.47
N GLN A 39 3.72 2.36 25.01
CA GLN A 39 4.66 1.59 24.20
C GLN A 39 4.92 2.32 22.86
N PRO A 40 6.15 2.25 22.33
CA PRO A 40 6.59 3.09 21.21
C PRO A 40 5.90 2.70 19.90
N LYS A 41 5.13 3.62 19.31
CA LYS A 41 4.59 3.54 17.92
C LYS A 41 5.67 3.71 16.84
N VAL A 42 6.94 3.57 17.19
CA VAL A 42 8.08 4.06 16.40
C VAL A 42 8.31 3.24 15.13
N SER A 43 7.90 1.97 15.09
CA SER A 43 8.18 1.08 13.95
C SER A 43 7.33 1.32 12.71
N THR A 44 6.05 1.71 12.86
CA THR A 44 5.17 1.92 11.69
C THR A 44 5.34 3.32 11.11
N THR A 45 5.52 4.33 11.96
CA THR A 45 5.78 5.71 11.52
C THR A 45 7.09 5.80 10.74
N SER A 46 8.16 5.14 11.20
CA SER A 46 9.45 5.17 10.49
C SER A 46 9.40 4.56 9.10
N VAL A 47 8.56 3.54 8.86
CA VAL A 47 8.42 2.92 7.53
C VAL A 47 7.68 3.87 6.59
N ILE A 48 6.59 4.48 7.03
CA ILE A 48 5.84 5.45 6.23
C ILE A 48 6.71 6.68 5.90
N ASP A 49 7.54 7.14 6.85
CA ASP A 49 8.48 8.23 6.61
C ASP A 49 9.52 7.86 5.54
N GLN A 50 9.98 6.61 5.50
CA GLN A 50 10.88 6.12 4.47
C GLN A 50 10.19 6.06 3.11
N ASP A 51 8.98 5.48 3.04
CA ASP A 51 8.20 5.43 1.80
C ASP A 51 7.96 6.83 1.22
N ARG A 52 7.70 7.81 2.11
CA ARG A 52 7.57 9.22 1.72
C ARG A 52 8.87 9.79 1.16
N GLN A 53 10.02 9.49 1.77
CA GLN A 53 11.33 9.96 1.28
C GLN A 53 11.69 9.37 -0.08
N ASP A 54 11.34 8.10 -0.30
CA ASP A 54 11.55 7.42 -1.58
C ASP A 54 10.67 8.05 -2.67
N LEU A 55 9.40 8.33 -2.33
CA LEU A 55 8.48 9.03 -3.23
C LEU A 55 8.92 10.46 -3.51
N ASP A 56 9.57 11.16 -2.56
CA ASP A 56 10.03 12.53 -2.75
C ASP A 56 11.07 12.69 -3.87
N GLN A 57 11.70 11.60 -4.31
CA GLN A 57 12.59 11.58 -5.49
C GLN A 57 11.84 11.82 -6.81
N ILE A 58 10.56 11.48 -6.88
CA ILE A 58 9.73 11.69 -8.06
C ILE A 58 9.40 13.19 -8.17
N PRO A 59 9.47 13.84 -9.34
CA PRO A 59 9.16 15.27 -9.46
C PRO A 59 7.75 15.66 -8.97
N PRO A 60 7.57 16.87 -8.42
CA PRO A 60 6.24 17.39 -8.10
C PRO A 60 5.29 17.34 -9.31
N PRO A 61 3.97 17.22 -9.07
CA PRO A 61 3.01 17.07 -10.15
C PRO A 61 2.91 18.32 -11.02
N ALA A 62 2.97 18.12 -12.33
CA ALA A 62 2.84 19.20 -13.32
C ALA A 62 1.41 19.23 -13.88
N LYS A 63 0.56 20.13 -13.37
CA LYS A 63 -0.86 20.24 -13.77
C LYS A 63 -1.08 20.30 -15.29
N SER A 64 -0.20 20.99 -16.01
CA SER A 64 -0.26 21.09 -17.48
C SER A 64 -0.14 19.74 -18.20
N ARG A 65 0.45 18.71 -17.56
CA ARG A 65 0.64 17.38 -18.17
C ARG A 65 -0.58 16.48 -18.06
N TYR A 66 -1.44 16.66 -17.06
CA TYR A 66 -2.53 15.70 -16.79
C TYR A 66 -3.93 16.31 -16.74
N MET A 67 -4.09 17.62 -16.55
CA MET A 67 -5.43 18.25 -16.47
C MET A 67 -6.24 18.17 -17.77
N GLY A 68 -5.59 18.00 -18.93
CA GLY A 68 -6.26 17.81 -20.22
C GLY A 68 -6.63 16.36 -20.54
N ILE A 69 -6.32 15.41 -19.65
CA ILE A 69 -6.56 13.99 -19.87
C ILE A 69 -7.93 13.61 -19.34
N HIS A 70 -8.85 13.27 -20.24
CA HIS A 70 -10.23 12.92 -19.90
C HIS A 70 -10.59 11.46 -20.20
N THR A 71 -9.63 10.68 -20.73
CA THR A 71 -9.82 9.27 -21.03
C THR A 71 -8.83 8.40 -20.26
N LEU A 72 -9.31 7.26 -19.79
CA LEU A 72 -8.52 6.28 -19.04
C LEU A 72 -7.37 5.70 -19.86
N GLN A 73 -7.51 5.68 -21.19
CA GLN A 73 -6.51 5.20 -22.14
C GLN A 73 -5.31 6.15 -22.24
N SER A 74 -5.55 7.45 -22.10
CA SER A 74 -4.51 8.48 -22.18
C SER A 74 -3.85 8.76 -20.83
N TRP A 75 -4.35 8.19 -19.73
CA TRP A 75 -3.73 8.28 -18.41
C TRP A 75 -2.57 7.29 -18.27
N ASN A 76 -1.34 7.81 -18.14
CA ASN A 76 -0.13 7.00 -18.04
C ASN A 76 0.51 6.90 -16.65
N ASN A 77 0.10 7.75 -15.69
CA ASN A 77 0.55 7.62 -14.30
C ASN A 77 -0.11 6.41 -13.60
N PRO A 78 0.34 6.05 -12.39
CA PRO A 78 -0.38 5.08 -11.58
C PRO A 78 -1.84 5.53 -11.37
N PHE A 79 -2.74 4.55 -11.33
CA PHE A 79 -4.18 4.75 -11.22
C PHE A 79 -4.74 3.79 -10.17
N LEU A 80 -5.58 4.29 -9.26
CA LEU A 80 -6.20 3.51 -8.20
C LEU A 80 -7.69 3.31 -8.49
N ILE A 81 -8.12 2.06 -8.39
CA ILE A 81 -9.54 1.70 -8.33
C ILE A 81 -9.81 1.21 -6.91
N VAL A 82 -10.68 1.88 -6.18
CA VAL A 82 -10.95 1.57 -4.78
C VAL A 82 -12.23 0.76 -4.65
N SER A 83 -12.11 -0.45 -4.13
CA SER A 83 -13.21 -1.36 -3.88
C SER A 83 -13.60 -1.37 -2.40
N ARG A 84 -14.57 -2.21 -2.02
CA ARG A 84 -15.00 -2.35 -0.62
C ARG A 84 -13.91 -2.91 0.29
N SER A 85 -13.13 -3.89 -0.18
CA SER A 85 -12.18 -4.67 0.64
C SER A 85 -10.73 -4.54 0.19
N ASN A 86 -10.48 -4.00 -1.00
CA ASN A 86 -9.18 -3.92 -1.62
C ASN A 86 -9.05 -2.64 -2.45
N VAL A 87 -7.83 -2.37 -2.89
CA VAL A 87 -7.51 -1.35 -3.88
C VAL A 87 -6.79 -2.04 -5.03
N THR A 88 -7.15 -1.69 -6.25
CA THR A 88 -6.42 -2.12 -7.45
C THR A 88 -5.52 -0.98 -7.90
N LEU A 89 -4.21 -1.19 -7.84
CA LEU A 89 -3.20 -0.31 -8.40
C LEU A 89 -2.91 -0.73 -9.83
N ARG A 90 -3.24 0.15 -10.79
CA ARG A 90 -2.90 -0.02 -12.19
C ARG A 90 -1.69 0.83 -12.54
N VAL A 91 -0.69 0.21 -13.13
CA VAL A 91 0.56 0.86 -13.57
C VAL A 91 0.84 0.51 -15.03
N ILE A 92 1.57 1.39 -15.73
CA ILE A 92 2.05 1.16 -17.09
C ILE A 92 3.57 1.08 -17.04
N TYR A 93 4.13 -0.08 -17.41
CA TYR A 93 5.58 -0.24 -17.46
C TYR A 93 6.11 0.38 -18.77
N PRO A 94 7.11 1.29 -18.73
CA PRO A 94 7.80 1.71 -19.94
C PRO A 94 8.52 0.50 -20.57
N GLU A 95 8.60 0.49 -21.91
CA GLU A 95 9.35 -0.54 -22.63
C GLU A 95 10.85 -0.39 -22.28
N PRO A 96 11.56 -1.45 -21.89
CA PRO A 96 13.00 -1.38 -21.74
C PRO A 96 13.66 -1.27 -23.12
N GLY A 97 14.03 -0.05 -23.53
CA GLY A 97 14.93 0.21 -24.64
C GLY A 97 14.37 -0.05 -26.04
N GLY A 98 13.81 0.98 -26.66
CA GLY A 98 13.73 1.06 -28.12
C GLY A 98 15.04 1.61 -28.66
N SER A 99 15.77 0.83 -29.46
CA SER A 99 16.84 1.35 -30.30
C SER A 99 16.31 2.48 -31.20
N ASP A 100 17.09 3.54 -31.45
CA ASP A 100 16.80 4.70 -32.32
C ASP A 100 16.33 4.36 -33.76
N ILE A 101 16.30 3.07 -34.12
CA ILE A 101 16.11 2.53 -35.46
C ILE A 101 14.64 2.14 -35.71
N THR A 102 13.77 2.09 -34.69
CA THR A 102 12.35 1.75 -34.88
C THR A 102 11.46 2.76 -34.15
N PRO A 103 10.44 3.35 -34.80
CA PRO A 103 9.45 4.17 -34.11
C PRO A 103 8.86 3.39 -32.94
N ASP A 104 9.14 3.87 -31.73
CA ASP A 104 8.95 3.24 -30.39
C ASP A 104 7.52 2.73 -30.10
N ASN A 105 6.57 3.04 -30.98
CA ASN A 105 5.15 2.74 -30.82
C ASN A 105 4.66 1.53 -31.66
N LEU A 106 5.53 0.88 -32.43
CA LEU A 106 5.13 -0.22 -33.34
C LEU A 106 5.08 -1.61 -32.68
N LEU A 107 5.83 -1.83 -31.58
CA LEU A 107 6.03 -3.17 -31.03
C LEU A 107 5.03 -3.55 -29.94
N ARG A 108 4.55 -2.58 -29.13
CA ARG A 108 3.52 -2.83 -28.11
C ARG A 108 2.82 -1.53 -27.68
N PRO A 109 1.50 -1.37 -27.92
CA PRO A 109 0.78 -0.18 -27.48
C PRO A 109 0.78 -0.12 -25.93
N ALA A 110 0.74 1.09 -25.36
CA ALA A 110 0.76 1.32 -23.90
C ALA A 110 -0.28 0.47 -23.13
N GLY A 111 -1.44 0.20 -23.75
CA GLY A 111 -2.46 -0.68 -23.19
C GLY A 111 -1.99 -2.10 -22.88
N ALA A 112 -1.09 -2.67 -23.69
CA ALA A 112 -0.54 -4.01 -23.49
C ALA A 112 0.60 -4.07 -22.46
N ARG A 113 0.99 -2.92 -21.91
CA ARG A 113 1.98 -2.79 -20.82
C ARG A 113 1.32 -2.48 -19.47
N LYS A 114 -0.01 -2.42 -19.44
CA LYS A 114 -0.79 -2.23 -18.22
C LYS A 114 -0.69 -3.47 -17.34
N ARG A 115 -0.41 -3.26 -16.07
CA ARG A 115 -0.50 -4.29 -15.03
C ARG A 115 -1.37 -3.78 -13.90
N GLU A 116 -2.15 -4.69 -13.33
CA GLU A 116 -3.02 -4.43 -12.20
C GLU A 116 -2.56 -5.28 -11.03
N LEU A 117 -2.45 -4.63 -9.87
CA LEU A 117 -2.06 -5.22 -8.60
C LEU A 117 -3.24 -5.03 -7.66
N THR A 118 -3.77 -6.11 -7.09
CA THR A 118 -4.79 -6.02 -6.05
C THR A 118 -4.12 -6.11 -4.68
N LEU A 119 -4.24 -5.06 -3.88
CA LEU A 119 -3.60 -4.92 -2.57
C LEU A 119 -4.62 -4.47 -1.51
N ARG A 120 -4.21 -4.57 -0.24
CA ARG A 120 -4.93 -3.90 0.85
C ARG A 120 -4.56 -2.43 0.86
N LEU A 121 -5.45 -1.59 1.37
CA LEU A 121 -5.17 -0.15 1.48
C LEU A 121 -3.91 0.13 2.32
N SER A 122 -3.64 -0.68 3.34
CA SER A 122 -2.44 -0.57 4.19
C SER A 122 -1.13 -0.80 3.45
N ASP A 123 -1.15 -1.54 2.34
CA ASP A 123 0.04 -1.97 1.62
C ASP A 123 0.35 -1.01 0.46
N LEU A 124 -0.48 0.03 0.29
CA LEU A 124 -0.33 1.05 -0.75
C LEU A 124 0.98 1.84 -0.63
N PRO A 125 1.44 2.28 0.57
CA PRO A 125 2.70 3.02 0.70
C PRO A 125 3.90 2.27 0.10
N GLU A 126 4.09 1.02 0.53
CA GLU A 126 5.15 0.12 0.06
C GLU A 126 5.04 -0.16 -1.45
N ALA A 127 3.81 -0.39 -1.93
CA ALA A 127 3.59 -0.63 -3.36
C ALA A 127 3.93 0.59 -4.23
N LEU A 128 3.72 1.81 -3.72
CA LEU A 128 4.01 3.05 -4.44
C LEU A 128 5.49 3.44 -4.37
N SER A 129 6.14 3.30 -3.21
CA SER A 129 7.58 3.59 -3.04
C SER A 129 8.46 2.66 -3.87
N ALA A 130 8.00 1.43 -4.14
CA ALA A 130 8.67 0.49 -5.02
C ALA A 130 8.58 0.83 -6.52
N LEU A 131 7.76 1.81 -6.93
CA LEU A 131 7.63 2.18 -8.34
C LEU A 131 8.80 3.07 -8.80
N PRO A 132 9.49 2.72 -9.90
CA PRO A 132 10.55 3.58 -10.44
C PRO A 132 9.99 4.90 -11.00
N GLU A 133 10.83 5.94 -11.02
CA GLU A 133 10.47 7.30 -11.46
C GLU A 133 9.86 7.35 -12.88
N ASN A 134 10.32 6.48 -13.78
CA ASN A 134 9.84 6.41 -15.17
C ASN A 134 8.36 5.97 -15.30
N MET A 135 7.71 5.53 -14.22
CA MET A 135 6.27 5.28 -14.16
C MET A 135 5.46 6.51 -13.78
N TRP A 136 6.11 7.65 -13.57
CA TRP A 136 5.48 8.90 -13.12
C TRP A 136 5.65 10.05 -14.13
N PRO A 137 5.25 9.89 -15.42
CA PRO A 137 5.43 10.92 -16.44
C PRO A 137 4.78 12.27 -16.09
N TYR A 138 3.79 12.30 -15.20
CA TYR A 138 3.09 13.53 -14.78
C TYR A 138 3.56 14.09 -13.43
N GLY A 139 4.62 13.49 -12.84
CA GLY A 139 5.05 13.74 -11.47
C GLY A 139 4.20 12.99 -10.45
N ARG A 140 4.34 13.32 -9.16
CA ARG A 140 3.65 12.67 -8.03
C ARG A 140 2.14 12.97 -7.98
N VAL A 141 1.40 12.43 -8.93
CA VAL A 141 -0.06 12.48 -8.99
C VAL A 141 -0.63 11.10 -9.27
N ILE A 142 -1.70 10.72 -8.59
CA ILE A 142 -2.40 9.46 -8.85
C ILE A 142 -3.86 9.77 -9.11
N ALA A 143 -4.40 9.23 -10.20
CA ALA A 143 -5.83 9.25 -10.41
C ALA A 143 -6.50 8.17 -9.56
N ILE A 144 -7.64 8.50 -8.95
CA ILE A 144 -8.38 7.61 -8.07
C ILE A 144 -9.84 7.54 -8.48
N GLU A 145 -10.39 6.34 -8.61
CA GLU A 145 -11.78 6.08 -8.96
C GLU A 145 -12.41 5.12 -7.94
N GLU A 146 -13.69 5.31 -7.66
CA GLU A 146 -14.50 4.29 -6.98
C GLU A 146 -14.70 3.09 -7.91
N ASP A 147 -14.64 1.87 -7.39
CA ASP A 147 -14.89 0.67 -8.19
C ASP A 147 -16.24 0.78 -8.93
N PRO A 148 -16.25 0.84 -10.28
CA PRO A 148 -17.49 0.97 -11.04
C PRO A 148 -18.38 -0.28 -10.88
N ALA A 149 -17.81 -1.44 -10.54
CA ALA A 149 -18.53 -2.68 -10.31
C ALA A 149 -19.13 -2.79 -8.89
N ALA A 150 -18.84 -1.84 -7.98
CA ALA A 150 -19.34 -1.89 -6.62
C ALA A 150 -20.87 -1.80 -6.55
N SER A 151 -21.47 -2.68 -5.73
CA SER A 151 -22.91 -2.74 -5.51
C SER A 151 -23.40 -1.47 -4.78
N ARG A 152 -24.70 -1.11 -4.93
CA ARG A 152 -25.27 0.06 -4.25
C ARG A 152 -25.13 0.00 -2.72
N ALA A 153 -25.17 -1.20 -2.14
CA ALA A 153 -25.01 -1.40 -0.70
C ALA A 153 -23.56 -1.13 -0.23
N ASP A 154 -22.59 -1.32 -1.12
CA ASP A 154 -21.17 -1.17 -0.82
C ASP A 154 -20.67 0.26 -1.04
N ARG A 155 -21.36 1.07 -1.85
CA ARG A 155 -20.97 2.45 -2.20
C ARG A 155 -20.59 3.32 -1.00
N PRO A 156 -21.33 3.33 0.13
CA PRO A 156 -20.93 4.13 1.28
C PRO A 156 -19.58 3.70 1.89
N GLN A 157 -19.27 2.39 1.86
CA GLN A 157 -17.98 1.90 2.33
C GLN A 157 -16.87 2.21 1.32
N VAL A 158 -17.14 2.06 0.02
CA VAL A 158 -16.20 2.41 -1.04
C VAL A 158 -15.82 3.89 -0.95
N ARG A 159 -16.79 4.78 -0.73
CA ARG A 159 -16.51 6.21 -0.56
C ARG A 159 -15.57 6.50 0.62
N ARG A 160 -15.82 5.88 1.77
CA ARG A 160 -14.92 5.98 2.94
C ARG A 160 -13.52 5.47 2.64
N ASN A 161 -13.41 4.39 1.86
CA ASN A 161 -12.12 3.86 1.44
C ASN A 161 -11.40 4.81 0.46
N VAL A 162 -12.12 5.49 -0.43
CA VAL A 162 -11.54 6.52 -1.32
C VAL A 162 -10.99 7.68 -0.50
N GLU A 163 -11.77 8.18 0.46
CA GLU A 163 -11.32 9.26 1.36
C GLU A 163 -10.09 8.84 2.17
N ALA A 164 -10.07 7.61 2.69
CA ALA A 164 -8.91 7.06 3.38
C ALA A 164 -7.69 6.91 2.46
N ALA A 165 -7.88 6.49 1.21
CA ALA A 165 -6.81 6.41 0.22
C ALA A 165 -6.28 7.80 -0.16
N MET A 166 -7.15 8.78 -0.36
CA MET A 166 -6.74 10.16 -0.62
C MET A 166 -5.93 10.75 0.53
N GLN A 167 -6.35 10.50 1.78
CA GLN A 167 -5.60 10.93 2.96
C GLN A 167 -4.21 10.27 3.00
N MET A 168 -4.14 8.96 2.77
CA MET A 168 -2.87 8.23 2.73
C MET A 168 -1.93 8.76 1.64
N LEU A 169 -2.45 9.01 0.43
CA LEU A 169 -1.66 9.60 -0.65
C LEU A 169 -1.12 10.99 -0.27
N ASN A 170 -1.95 11.82 0.36
CA ASN A 170 -1.53 13.13 0.85
C ASN A 170 -0.42 13.03 1.91
N ASP A 171 -0.53 12.07 2.84
CA ASP A 171 0.48 11.82 3.87
C ASP A 171 1.81 11.37 3.25
N LEU A 172 1.76 10.67 2.11
CA LEU A 172 2.93 10.30 1.30
C LEU A 172 3.44 11.43 0.38
N GLY A 173 2.81 12.60 0.36
CA GLY A 173 3.19 13.71 -0.53
C GLY A 173 2.83 13.49 -2.01
N VAL A 174 1.86 12.60 -2.27
CA VAL A 174 1.31 12.30 -3.60
C VAL A 174 -0.04 13.01 -3.75
N VAL A 175 -0.22 13.70 -4.87
CA VAL A 175 -1.49 14.38 -5.16
C VAL A 175 -2.52 13.38 -5.66
N ALA A 176 -3.65 13.28 -4.99
CA ALA A 176 -4.80 12.52 -5.48
C ALA A 176 -5.62 13.35 -6.48
N TYR A 177 -5.91 12.76 -7.64
CA TYR A 177 -6.79 13.31 -8.67
C TYR A 177 -8.04 12.43 -8.78
N GLU A 178 -9.16 12.90 -8.25
CA GLU A 178 -10.42 12.14 -8.30
C GLU A 178 -10.92 11.99 -9.74
N TRP A 179 -11.23 10.76 -10.13
CA TRP A 179 -11.66 10.35 -11.46
C TRP A 179 -13.09 9.77 -11.41
N PRO A 180 -13.97 10.12 -12.36
CA PRO A 180 -13.84 11.26 -13.26
C PRO A 180 -13.75 12.56 -12.45
N GLY A 181 -13.04 13.57 -12.98
CA GLY A 181 -12.90 14.86 -12.32
C GLY A 181 -14.25 15.40 -11.86
N SER A 182 -14.30 15.99 -10.67
CA SER A 182 -15.52 16.50 -10.00
C SER A 182 -16.24 17.67 -10.71
N GLY A 183 -16.01 17.83 -12.02
CA GLY A 183 -16.83 18.66 -12.89
C GLY A 183 -18.15 17.96 -13.24
N PRO A 184 -19.21 18.71 -13.55
CA PRO A 184 -20.46 18.13 -14.04
C PRO A 184 -20.15 17.27 -15.27
N LEU A 185 -20.57 16.01 -15.22
CA LEU A 185 -20.68 15.15 -16.41
C LEU A 185 -21.53 15.92 -17.42
N ARG A 186 -20.91 16.43 -18.48
CA ARG A 186 -21.59 17.08 -19.60
C ARG A 186 -21.92 16.06 -20.67
#